data_AF-A0A2V8VC17-F1
#
_entry.id   AF-A0A2V8VC17-F1
#
_cell.length_a   1.000
_cell.length_b   1.000
_cell.length_c   1.000
_cell.angle_alpha   90.00
_cell.angle_beta   90.00
_cell.angle_gamma   90.00
#
_symmetry.space_group_name_H-M   'P 1'
#
loop_
_entity.id
_entity.type
_entity.pdbx_description
1 polymer ?
#
loop_
_entity_poly.entity_id
_entity_poly.type
_entity_poly.pdbx_seq_one_letter_code
_entity_poly.pdbx_strand_id
1 'polypeptide(L)'
;MNDDLRRLKDELGQARATIIALMPDEIRKVLESYLTQKREDAHKWEYEAVERILEFAQPRPAQEMGESLSSTQRTFCPLCERNARPGTSKGYAFPRALFDHLLGRGNLYHCPVFRAALALARDYFGSRGSH
;
A
#
# COMPACT_ATOMS: atom_id res chain seq x y z
N MET A 1 16.96 -8.32 -28.86
CA MET A 1 15.90 -8.61 -27.86
C MET A 1 16.43 -8.24 -26.48
N ASN A 2 16.52 -6.94 -26.14
CA ASN A 2 16.92 -6.51 -24.78
C ASN A 2 16.63 -5.02 -24.49
N ASP A 3 16.70 -4.14 -25.50
CA ASP A 3 16.43 -2.71 -25.27
C ASP A 3 14.96 -2.40 -24.98
N ASP A 4 14.02 -3.04 -25.66
CA ASP A 4 12.59 -2.84 -25.39
C ASP A 4 12.19 -3.32 -23.99
N LEU A 5 12.75 -4.44 -23.53
CA LEU A 5 12.48 -4.94 -22.18
C LEU A 5 13.04 -4.02 -21.11
N ARG A 6 14.24 -3.46 -21.32
CA ARG A 6 14.83 -2.48 -20.42
C ARG A 6 13.99 -1.20 -20.38
N ARG A 7 13.63 -0.66 -21.54
CA ARG A 7 12.77 0.53 -21.65
C ARG A 7 11.43 0.34 -20.94
N LEU A 8 10.74 -0.79 -21.15
CA LEU A 8 9.46 -1.08 -20.49
C LEU A 8 9.60 -1.18 -18.97
N LYS A 9 10.71 -1.73 -18.46
CA LYS A 9 10.99 -1.77 -17.02
C LYS A 9 11.21 -0.36 -16.46
N ASP A 10 11.97 0.47 -17.17
CA ASP A 10 12.24 1.85 -16.78
C ASP A 10 10.95 2.68 -16.77
N GLU A 11 10.14 2.61 -17.83
CA GLU A 11 8.83 3.27 -17.92
C GLU A 11 7.89 2.80 -16.80
N LEU A 12 7.86 1.49 -16.49
CA LEU A 12 7.06 0.95 -15.40
C LEU A 12 7.56 1.42 -14.02
N GLY A 13 8.87 1.54 -13.84
CA GLY A 13 9.49 2.11 -12.64
C GLY A 13 9.09 3.57 -12.46
N GLN A 14 9.15 4.38 -13.52
CA GLN A 14 8.74 5.78 -13.51
C GLN A 14 7.24 5.93 -13.23
N ALA A 15 6.39 5.08 -13.81
CA ALA A 15 4.95 5.09 -13.55
C ALA A 15 4.65 4.81 -12.07
N ARG A 16 5.34 3.83 -11.47
CA ARG A 16 5.21 3.55 -10.02
C ARG A 16 5.69 4.73 -9.18
N ALA A 17 6.85 5.32 -9.50
CA ALA A 17 7.37 6.47 -8.77
C ALA A 17 6.41 7.67 -8.87
N THR A 18 5.77 7.87 -10.02
CA THR A 18 4.75 8.92 -10.22
C THR A 18 3.53 8.69 -9.34
N ILE A 19 3.03 7.44 -9.23
CA ILE A 19 1.93 7.11 -8.31
C ILE A 19 2.25 7.54 -6.88
N ILE A 20 3.47 7.28 -6.42
CA ILE A 20 3.92 7.65 -5.06
C ILE A 20 4.10 9.16 -4.93
N ALA A 21 4.66 9.82 -5.94
CA ALA A 21 4.88 11.27 -5.93
C ALA A 21 3.59 12.10 -5.91
N LEU A 22 2.48 11.54 -6.39
CA LEU A 22 1.15 12.17 -6.35
C LEU A 22 0.42 11.99 -5.01
N MET A 23 0.94 11.18 -4.10
CA MET A 23 0.35 11.02 -2.76
C MET A 23 0.62 12.27 -1.89
N PRO A 24 -0.26 12.56 -0.91
CA PRO A 24 0.01 13.59 0.09
C PRO A 24 1.39 13.41 0.75
N ASP A 25 2.08 14.51 1.05
CA ASP A 25 3.48 14.51 1.51
C ASP A 25 3.73 13.56 2.69
N GLU A 26 2.81 13.50 3.66
CA GLU A 26 2.95 12.65 4.83
C GLU A 26 2.88 11.16 4.46
N ILE A 27 1.94 10.78 3.58
CA ILE A 27 1.81 9.43 3.07
C ILE A 27 3.01 9.07 2.20
N ARG A 28 3.43 9.99 1.32
CA ARG A 28 4.60 9.81 0.45
C ARG A 28 5.85 9.51 1.27
N LYS A 29 6.11 10.25 2.36
CA LYS A 29 7.24 10.01 3.27
C LYS A 29 7.21 8.61 3.86
N VAL A 30 6.03 8.07 4.18
CA VAL A 30 5.91 6.68 4.66
C VAL A 30 6.23 5.70 3.53
N LEU A 31 5.66 5.89 2.34
CA LEU A 31 5.85 5.00 1.19
C LEU A 31 7.31 5.00 0.68
N GLU A 32 8.03 6.11 0.79
CA GLU A 32 9.43 6.25 0.39
C GLU A 32 10.43 5.94 1.52
N SER A 33 9.96 5.61 2.73
CA SER A 33 10.85 5.39 3.89
C SER A 33 11.82 4.20 3.73
N TYR A 34 11.60 3.32 2.75
CA TYR A 34 12.56 2.25 2.41
C TYR A 34 13.92 2.79 1.92
N LEU A 35 13.96 4.02 1.40
CA LEU A 35 15.19 4.66 0.90
C LEU A 35 16.23 4.89 2.00
N THR A 36 15.84 4.86 3.27
CA THR A 36 16.76 4.96 4.42
C THR A 36 17.01 3.61 5.10
N GLN A 37 16.39 2.53 4.63
CA GLN A 37 16.48 1.21 5.26
C GLN A 37 17.62 0.36 4.67
N LYS A 38 18.08 -0.59 5.46
CA LYS A 38 18.98 -1.64 5.00
C LYS A 38 18.19 -2.80 4.39
N ARG A 39 18.86 -3.63 3.60
CA ARG A 39 18.24 -4.78 2.94
C ARG A 39 17.73 -5.81 3.94
N GLU A 40 18.45 -6.07 5.03
CA GLU A 40 17.99 -6.99 6.08
C GLU A 40 16.69 -6.53 6.74
N ASP A 41 16.41 -5.23 6.71
CA ASP A 41 15.21 -4.64 7.30
C ASP A 41 14.02 -4.59 6.32
N ALA A 42 14.13 -5.12 5.10
CA ALA A 42 13.10 -4.97 4.07
C ALA A 42 11.72 -5.49 4.51
N HIS A 43 11.66 -6.65 5.18
CA HIS A 43 10.40 -7.21 5.67
C HIS A 43 9.88 -6.46 6.90
N LYS A 44 10.79 -5.91 7.72
CA LYS A 44 10.42 -5.07 8.86
C LYS A 44 9.80 -3.76 8.39
N TRP A 45 10.42 -3.10 7.42
CA TRP A 45 9.93 -1.90 6.78
C TRP A 45 8.51 -2.08 6.22
N GLU A 46 8.23 -3.21 5.56
CA GLU A 46 6.91 -3.49 4.99
C GLU A 46 5.81 -3.41 6.05
N TYR A 47 6.03 -3.98 7.23
CA TYR A 47 5.07 -3.97 8.33
C TYR A 47 4.97 -2.58 8.99
N GLU A 48 6.10 -1.94 9.29
CA GLU A 48 6.13 -0.62 9.91
C GLU A 48 5.49 0.45 9.01
N ALA A 49 5.68 0.35 7.69
CA ALA A 49 5.03 1.23 6.74
C ALA A 49 3.51 1.05 6.76
N VAL A 50 3.01 -0.19 6.81
CA VAL A 50 1.57 -0.46 6.93
C VAL A 50 1.00 0.09 8.23
N GLU A 51 1.67 -0.13 9.36
CA GLU A 51 1.24 0.42 10.66
C GLU A 51 1.12 1.95 10.61
N ARG A 52 2.13 2.63 10.05
CA ARG A 52 2.08 4.08 9.86
C ARG A 52 0.97 4.52 8.89
N ILE A 53 0.67 3.73 7.86
CA ILE A 53 -0.45 4.03 6.94
C ILE A 53 -1.79 3.93 7.66
N LEU A 54 -1.96 3.01 8.61
CA LEU A 54 -3.19 2.89 9.38
C LEU A 54 -3.51 4.14 10.21
N GLU A 55 -2.49 4.92 10.60
CA GLU A 55 -2.67 6.18 11.33
C GLU A 55 -3.39 7.26 10.50
N PHE A 56 -3.32 7.18 9.17
CA PHE A 56 -4.04 8.08 8.26
C PHE A 56 -5.48 7.63 7.96
N ALA A 57 -5.88 6.45 8.45
CA ALA A 57 -7.24 6.00 8.29
C ALA A 57 -8.21 6.86 9.11
N GLN A 58 -9.46 6.94 8.65
CA GLN A 58 -10.53 7.64 9.37
C GLN A 58 -11.65 6.62 9.68
N PRO A 59 -11.49 5.78 10.73
CA PRO A 59 -12.49 4.79 11.08
C PRO A 59 -13.80 5.45 11.48
N ARG A 60 -14.90 4.94 10.93
CA ARG A 60 -16.27 5.36 11.22
C ARG A 60 -17.10 4.16 11.68
N PRO A 61 -18.19 4.37 12.42
CA PRO A 61 -19.13 3.29 12.73
C PRO A 61 -19.58 2.53 11.47
N ALA A 62 -19.73 1.21 11.56
CA ALA A 62 -20.11 0.37 10.42
C ALA A 62 -21.45 0.79 9.80
N GLN A 63 -22.36 1.27 10.65
CA GLN A 63 -23.70 1.74 10.29
C GLN A 63 -23.63 2.92 9.31
N GLU A 64 -22.73 3.89 9.55
CA GLU A 64 -22.49 5.03 8.64
C GLU A 64 -21.91 4.58 7.29
N MET A 65 -21.32 3.38 7.27
CA MET A 65 -20.64 2.78 6.11
C MET A 65 -21.51 1.72 5.42
N GLY A 66 -22.80 1.67 5.75
CA GLY A 66 -23.79 0.79 5.09
C GLY A 66 -23.85 -0.64 5.65
N GLU A 67 -23.34 -0.87 6.86
CA GLU A 67 -23.36 -2.18 7.53
C GLU A 67 -24.07 -2.07 8.88
N SER A 68 -25.38 -2.34 8.90
CA SER A 68 -26.23 -2.11 10.07
C SER A 68 -26.01 -3.10 11.22
N LEU A 69 -25.55 -4.32 10.92
CA LEU A 69 -25.43 -5.42 11.89
C LEU A 69 -24.04 -5.56 12.51
N SER A 70 -23.08 -4.73 12.11
CA SER A 70 -21.70 -4.80 12.59
C SER A 70 -21.40 -3.68 13.58
N SER A 71 -20.69 -4.02 14.66
CA SER A 71 -20.14 -3.05 15.60
C SER A 71 -18.70 -2.65 15.27
N THR A 72 -18.08 -3.29 14.27
CA THR A 72 -16.68 -3.03 13.90
C THR A 72 -16.55 -1.76 13.10
N GLN A 73 -15.66 -0.85 13.51
CA GLN A 73 -15.38 0.36 12.74
C GLN A 73 -14.87 0.02 11.33
N ARG A 74 -15.22 0.87 10.36
CA ARG A 74 -14.82 0.72 8.97
C ARG A 74 -14.16 1.97 8.43
N THR A 75 -13.24 1.81 7.49
CA THR A 75 -12.54 2.92 6.85
C THR A 75 -12.27 2.61 5.38
N PHE A 76 -12.21 3.61 4.54
CA PHE A 76 -11.57 3.46 3.23
C PHE A 76 -10.06 3.30 3.40
N CYS A 77 -9.40 2.70 2.41
CA CYS A 77 -7.95 2.70 2.36
C CYS A 77 -7.47 4.14 2.10
N PRO A 78 -6.59 4.72 2.94
CA PRO A 78 -6.11 6.09 2.75
C PRO A 78 -5.22 6.28 1.51
N LEU A 79 -4.79 5.19 0.87
CA LEU A 79 -3.96 5.24 -0.34
C LEU A 79 -4.78 5.17 -1.63
N CYS A 80 -5.75 4.26 -1.70
CA CYS A 80 -6.46 3.97 -2.94
C CYS A 80 -7.95 4.33 -2.91
N GLU A 81 -8.49 4.67 -1.73
CA GLU A 81 -9.89 5.04 -1.51
C GLU A 81 -10.93 4.01 -1.97
N ARG A 82 -10.50 2.79 -2.33
CA ARG A 82 -11.37 1.72 -2.81
C ARG A 82 -12.07 0.98 -1.68
N ASN A 83 -13.20 0.35 -2.02
CA ASN A 83 -13.90 -0.62 -1.18
C ASN A 83 -13.17 -1.97 -1.13
N ALA A 84 -13.41 -2.73 -0.05
CA ALA A 84 -12.87 -4.08 0.10
C ALA A 84 -13.33 -5.03 -1.02
N ARG A 85 -14.60 -4.95 -1.43
CA ARG A 85 -15.16 -5.68 -2.56
C ARG A 85 -16.25 -4.85 -3.26
N PRO A 86 -16.41 -4.98 -4.59
CA PRO A 86 -17.58 -4.46 -5.28
C PRO A 86 -18.87 -5.09 -4.72
N GLY A 87 -19.88 -4.27 -4.40
CA GLY A 87 -21.20 -4.74 -3.95
C GLY A 87 -21.32 -5.10 -2.45
N THR A 88 -20.27 -4.90 -1.65
CA THR A 88 -20.33 -5.10 -0.18
C THR A 88 -20.43 -3.77 0.59
N SER A 89 -20.46 -3.84 1.92
CA SER A 89 -20.32 -2.68 2.81
C SER A 89 -19.09 -1.83 2.45
N LYS A 90 -19.20 -0.51 2.67
CA LYS A 90 -18.17 0.45 2.26
C LYS A 90 -16.90 0.27 3.10
N GLY A 91 -15.74 0.44 2.48
CA GLY A 91 -14.44 0.34 3.13
C GLY A 91 -14.09 -1.05 3.67
N TYR A 92 -13.12 -1.09 4.58
CA TYR A 92 -12.54 -2.26 5.23
C TYR A 92 -12.84 -2.22 6.74
N ALA A 93 -13.05 -3.38 7.35
CA ALA A 93 -13.06 -3.49 8.81
C ALA A 93 -11.69 -3.06 9.39
N PHE A 94 -11.71 -2.11 10.30
CA PHE A 94 -10.51 -1.52 10.89
C PHE A 94 -10.12 -2.20 12.22
N PRO A 95 -8.83 -2.43 12.50
CA PRO A 95 -7.68 -2.20 11.62
C PRO A 95 -7.38 -3.38 10.69
N ARG A 96 -7.83 -4.58 11.05
CA ARG A 96 -7.29 -5.84 10.51
C ARG A 96 -7.51 -6.03 9.01
N ALA A 97 -8.71 -5.76 8.49
CA ALA A 97 -8.97 -5.97 7.06
C ALA A 97 -8.26 -4.92 6.20
N LEU A 98 -8.05 -3.69 6.72
CA LEU A 98 -7.24 -2.68 6.03
C LEU A 98 -5.75 -3.09 6.03
N PHE A 99 -5.25 -3.62 7.14
CA PHE A 99 -3.89 -4.16 7.24
C PHE A 99 -3.66 -5.29 6.23
N ASP A 100 -4.59 -6.25 6.15
CA ASP A 100 -4.50 -7.36 5.20
C ASP A 100 -4.64 -6.89 3.75
N HIS A 101 -5.45 -5.87 3.46
CA HIS A 101 -5.50 -5.22 2.13
C HIS A 101 -4.18 -4.60 1.71
N LEU A 102 -3.50 -3.91 2.63
CA LEU A 102 -2.21 -3.28 2.37
C LEU A 102 -1.12 -4.34 2.17
N LEU A 103 -1.10 -5.42 2.94
CA LEU A 103 -0.14 -6.52 2.77
C LEU A 103 -0.50 -7.55 1.69
N GLY A 104 -1.66 -7.40 1.04
CA GLY A 104 -2.15 -8.36 0.03
C GLY A 104 -2.47 -9.75 0.58
N ARG A 105 -3.04 -9.83 1.78
CA ARG A 105 -3.42 -11.06 2.49
C ARG A 105 -4.93 -11.29 2.48
N GLY A 106 -5.36 -12.50 2.86
CA GLY A 106 -6.75 -12.76 3.29
C GLY A 106 -7.84 -12.67 2.20
N ASN A 107 -7.57 -13.10 0.96
CA ASN A 107 -8.52 -13.03 -0.16
C ASN A 107 -9.12 -11.61 -0.40
N LEU A 108 -8.35 -10.58 -0.03
CA LEU A 108 -8.62 -9.18 -0.33
C LEU A 108 -7.76 -8.75 -1.52
N TYR A 109 -8.28 -7.81 -2.32
CA TYR A 109 -7.48 -7.19 -3.37
C TYR A 109 -6.31 -6.44 -2.73
N HIS A 110 -5.09 -6.69 -3.18
CA HIS A 110 -3.92 -5.95 -2.69
C HIS A 110 -4.01 -4.48 -3.14
N CYS A 111 -3.77 -3.54 -2.22
CA CYS A 111 -3.71 -2.11 -2.51
C CYS A 111 -2.76 -1.82 -3.70
N PRO A 112 -3.25 -1.20 -4.79
CA PRO A 112 -2.42 -0.95 -5.96
C PRO A 112 -1.31 0.08 -5.69
N VAL A 113 -1.57 1.07 -4.82
CA VAL A 113 -0.59 2.09 -4.44
C VAL A 113 0.51 1.48 -3.57
N PHE A 114 0.14 0.72 -2.53
CA PHE A 114 1.14 0.06 -1.68
C PHE A 114 1.94 -0.98 -2.46
N ARG A 115 1.30 -1.71 -3.39
CA ARG A 115 1.99 -2.63 -4.31
C ARG A 115 3.02 -1.91 -5.19
N ALA A 116 2.76 -0.67 -5.62
CA ALA A 116 3.73 0.13 -6.36
C ALA A 116 4.95 0.47 -5.49
N ALA A 117 4.72 0.89 -4.24
CA ALA A 117 5.79 1.13 -3.26
C ALA A 117 6.62 -0.13 -2.99
N LEU A 118 5.97 -1.28 -2.78
CA LEU A 118 6.66 -2.56 -2.57
C LEU A 118 7.52 -2.95 -3.76
N ALA A 119 7.06 -2.71 -5.00
CA ALA A 119 7.86 -3.00 -6.18
C ALA A 119 9.11 -2.12 -6.25
N LEU A 120 8.98 -0.82 -6.00
CA LEU A 120 10.12 0.11 -5.95
C LEU A 120 11.11 -0.24 -4.82
N ALA A 121 10.60 -0.60 -3.65
CA ALA A 121 11.41 -1.02 -2.51
C ALA A 121 12.20 -2.29 -2.84
N ARG A 122 11.57 -3.28 -3.48
CA ARG A 122 12.25 -4.51 -3.93
C ARG A 122 13.35 -4.23 -4.94
N ASP A 123 13.09 -3.34 -5.91
CA ASP A 123 14.10 -2.93 -6.90
C ASP A 123 15.30 -2.26 -6.19
N TYR A 124 15.02 -1.37 -5.25
CA TYR A 124 16.03 -0.68 -4.43
C TYR A 124 16.87 -1.63 -3.56
N PHE A 125 16.24 -2.56 -2.83
CA PHE A 125 16.97 -3.54 -2.03
C PHE A 125 17.71 -4.55 -2.90
N GLY A 126 17.16 -4.87 -4.08
CA GLY A 126 17.75 -5.73 -5.10
C GLY A 126 19.06 -5.17 -5.67
N SER A 127 19.09 -3.89 -6.01
CA SER A 127 20.24 -3.22 -6.63
C SER A 127 21.42 -3.00 -5.68
N ARG A 128 21.19 -2.92 -4.35
CA ARG A 128 22.26 -2.74 -3.35
C ARG A 128 23.05 -4.02 -3.02
N GLY A 129 22.78 -5.14 -3.70
CA GLY A 129 23.44 -6.44 -3.48
C GLY A 129 24.52 -6.81 -4.50
N SER A 130 25.01 -5.87 -5.31
CA SER A 130 26.01 -6.14 -6.36
C SER A 130 27.37 -5.46 -6.13
N HIS A 131 27.67 -5.04 -4.91
CA HIS A 131 28.98 -4.49 -4.51
C HIS A 131 29.51 -5.23 -3.28
#